data_AF-A0A1H5LC85-F1
#
_entry.id   AF-A0A1H5LC85-F1
#
_cell.length_a   1.000
_cell.length_b   1.000
_cell.length_c   1.000
_cell.angle_alpha   90.00
_cell.angle_beta   90.00
_cell.angle_gamma   90.00
#
_symmetry.space_group_name_H-M   'P 1'
#
loop_
_entity.id
_entity.type
_entity.pdbx_description
1 polymer ?
#
loop_
_entity_poly.entity_id
_entity_poly.type
_entity_poly.pdbx_seq_one_letter_code
_entity_poly.pdbx_strand_id
1 'polypeptide(L)'
;MKVRCPSCGYIADKLPPSLRCPKCDDFSHDWLIYDWESFASMKRRHIRYNLFIIGMTLISLLVAITLKSTDAFQWLFTLLFIPAIISLFYCRKQLDTESEYQGHRGRVLLFWLFGFGGI
;
A
#
# COMPACT_ATOMS: atom_id res chain seq x y z
N MET A 1 6.30 19.32 2.21
CA MET A 1 5.65 18.09 1.71
C MET A 1 5.17 18.40 0.32
N LYS A 2 5.83 17.86 -0.71
CA LYS A 2 5.48 18.18 -2.08
C LYS A 2 4.11 17.59 -2.42
N VAL A 3 3.32 18.32 -3.17
CA VAL A 3 2.00 17.91 -3.64
C VAL A 3 1.91 18.08 -5.14
N ARG A 4 1.19 17.18 -5.81
CA ARG A 4 0.98 17.18 -7.26
C ARG A 4 -0.48 17.46 -7.57
N CYS A 5 -0.71 18.41 -8.46
CA CYS A 5 -2.04 18.69 -9.01
C CYS A 5 -2.50 17.48 -9.83
N PRO A 6 -3.72 16.95 -9.60
CA PRO A 6 -4.21 15.78 -10.32
C PRO A 6 -4.50 16.07 -11.80
N SER A 7 -4.78 17.33 -12.15
CA SER A 7 -5.25 17.70 -13.50
C SER A 7 -4.10 17.99 -14.46
N CYS A 8 -3.10 18.78 -14.03
CA CYS A 8 -1.96 19.17 -14.89
C CYS A 8 -0.61 18.61 -14.44
N GLY A 9 -0.54 17.88 -13.32
CA GLY A 9 0.69 17.30 -12.80
C GLY A 9 1.69 18.30 -12.21
N TYR A 10 1.31 19.57 -12.04
CA TYR A 10 2.17 20.57 -11.39
C TYR A 10 2.53 20.16 -9.96
N ILE A 11 3.83 20.19 -9.63
CA ILE A 11 4.34 19.88 -8.30
C ILE A 11 4.57 21.18 -7.53
N ALA A 12 3.94 21.33 -6.37
CA ALA A 12 4.10 22.44 -5.44
C ALA A 12 4.73 21.96 -4.13
N ASP A 13 5.53 22.79 -3.46
CA ASP A 13 6.18 22.43 -2.19
C ASP A 13 5.22 22.35 -0.98
N LYS A 14 4.03 22.94 -1.14
CA LYS A 14 2.94 22.96 -0.15
C LYS A 14 1.59 22.97 -0.84
N LEU A 15 0.57 22.45 -0.16
CA LEU A 15 -0.81 22.52 -0.61
C LEU A 15 -1.26 23.99 -0.73
N PRO A 16 -1.77 24.43 -1.88
CA PRO A 16 -2.28 25.80 -2.03
C PRO A 16 -3.44 26.04 -1.05
N PRO A 17 -3.47 27.18 -0.32
CA PRO A 17 -4.55 27.47 0.62
C PRO A 17 -5.94 27.49 -0.03
N SER A 18 -6.00 27.90 -1.30
CA SER A 18 -7.21 27.95 -2.11
C SER A 18 -7.61 26.60 -2.71
N LEU A 19 -6.78 25.55 -2.55
CA LEU A 19 -6.88 24.26 -3.25
C LEU A 19 -6.89 24.35 -4.78
N ARG A 20 -6.65 25.54 -5.34
CA ARG A 20 -6.51 25.77 -6.78
C ARG A 20 -5.06 25.62 -7.21
N CYS A 21 -4.87 25.00 -8.37
CA CYS A 21 -3.56 24.88 -8.95
C CYS A 21 -3.10 26.23 -9.53
N PRO A 22 -1.93 26.76 -9.16
CA PRO A 22 -1.46 28.05 -9.68
C PRO A 22 -1.09 28.01 -11.17
N LYS A 23 -1.01 26.83 -11.80
CA LYS A 23 -0.70 26.69 -13.24
C LYS A 23 -1.92 26.52 -14.13
N CYS A 24 -2.91 25.75 -13.71
CA CYS A 24 -4.10 25.49 -14.53
C CYS A 24 -5.38 26.10 -13.96
N ASP A 25 -5.28 26.83 -12.83
CA ASP A 25 -6.39 27.38 -12.03
C ASP A 25 -7.48 26.38 -11.60
N ASP A 26 -7.25 25.10 -11.89
CA ASP A 26 -8.21 24.06 -11.58
C ASP A 26 -8.27 23.79 -10.08
N PHE A 27 -9.50 23.70 -9.58
CA PHE A 27 -9.79 23.47 -8.18
C PHE A 27 -9.92 21.98 -7.93
N SER A 28 -9.14 21.45 -6.98
CA SER A 28 -9.25 20.04 -6.62
C SER A 28 -9.07 19.83 -5.12
N HIS A 29 -9.91 19.01 -4.52
CA HIS A 29 -9.72 18.50 -3.16
C HIS A 29 -8.78 17.29 -3.11
N ASP A 30 -8.45 16.69 -4.25
CA ASP A 30 -7.74 15.42 -4.39
C ASP A 30 -6.27 15.63 -4.77
N TRP A 31 -5.61 16.65 -4.21
CA TRP A 31 -4.18 16.82 -4.38
C TRP A 31 -3.43 15.56 -3.95
N LEU A 32 -2.50 15.13 -4.80
CA LEU A 32 -1.70 13.94 -4.54
C LEU A 32 -0.47 14.35 -3.74
N ILE A 33 -0.16 13.61 -2.67
CA ILE A 33 1.10 13.74 -1.96
C ILE A 33 2.19 13.18 -2.85
N TYR A 34 3.16 14.02 -3.19
CA TYR A 34 4.33 13.64 -3.95
C TYR A 34 5.52 13.42 -3.02
N ASP A 35 5.44 12.35 -2.23
CA ASP A 35 6.51 11.91 -1.31
C ASP A 35 6.82 10.45 -1.62
N TRP A 36 7.84 10.24 -2.46
CA TRP A 36 8.26 8.90 -2.85
C TRP A 36 8.93 8.15 -1.70
N GLU A 37 9.78 8.82 -0.92
CA GLU A 37 10.53 8.17 0.15
C GLU A 37 9.61 7.59 1.23
N SER A 38 8.59 8.37 1.64
CA SER A 38 7.60 7.90 2.60
C SER A 38 6.74 6.76 2.04
N PHE A 39 6.29 6.88 0.79
CA PHE A 39 5.56 5.83 0.10
C PHE A 39 6.38 4.53 0.00
N ALA A 40 7.65 4.64 -0.44
CA ALA A 40 8.55 3.51 -0.60
C ALA A 40 8.85 2.84 0.75
N SER A 41 9.09 3.64 1.80
CA SER A 41 9.26 3.16 3.18
C SER A 41 8.05 2.33 3.63
N MET A 42 6.84 2.83 3.39
CA MET A 42 5.60 2.12 3.71
C MET A 42 5.50 0.80 2.93
N LYS A 43 5.72 0.81 1.61
CA LYS A 43 5.66 -0.42 0.79
C LYS A 43 6.70 -1.46 1.21
N ARG A 44 7.92 -1.05 1.56
CA ARG A 44 8.95 -1.94 2.13
C ARG A 44 8.53 -2.54 3.48
N ARG A 45 7.80 -1.78 4.32
CA ARG A 45 7.22 -2.32 5.56
C ARG A 45 6.14 -3.35 5.28
N HIS A 46 5.26 -3.11 4.31
CA HIS A 46 4.26 -4.09 3.88
C HIS A 46 4.89 -5.38 3.34
N ILE A 47 5.96 -5.27 2.54
CA ILE A 47 6.73 -6.43 2.08
C ILE A 47 7.22 -7.27 3.27
N ARG A 48 7.79 -6.64 4.30
CA ARG A 48 8.25 -7.34 5.51
C ARG A 48 7.10 -8.07 6.23
N TYR A 49 5.93 -7.44 6.36
CA TYR A 49 4.77 -8.08 6.97
C TYR A 49 4.22 -9.23 6.12
N ASN A 50 4.12 -9.06 4.79
CA ASN A 50 3.69 -10.12 3.89
C ASN A 50 4.63 -11.33 3.98
N LEU A 51 5.94 -11.12 4.00
CA LEU A 51 6.92 -12.20 4.18
C LEU A 51 6.77 -12.90 5.54
N PHE A 52 6.48 -12.16 6.61
CA PHE A 52 6.22 -12.74 7.92
C PHE A 52 4.95 -13.61 7.92
N ILE A 53 3.85 -13.13 7.34
CA ILE A 53 2.60 -13.88 7.20
C ILE A 53 2.82 -15.14 6.37
N ILE A 54 3.54 -15.04 5.25
CA ILE A 54 3.93 -16.17 4.40
C ILE A 54 4.74 -17.20 5.22
N GLY A 55 5.73 -16.75 6.00
CA GLY A 55 6.51 -17.64 6.86
C GLY A 55 5.65 -18.38 7.89
N MET A 56 4.78 -17.65 8.60
CA MET A 56 3.89 -18.23 9.61
C MET A 56 2.88 -19.21 9.02
N THR A 57 2.30 -18.87 7.86
CA THR A 57 1.36 -19.76 7.15
C THR A 57 2.03 -21.03 6.66
N LEU A 58 3.27 -20.96 6.15
CA LEU A 58 4.04 -22.14 5.76
C LEU A 58 4.37 -23.04 6.95
N ILE A 59 4.77 -22.47 8.09
CA ILE A 59 5.01 -23.23 9.33
C ILE A 59 3.69 -23.90 9.78
N SER A 60 2.58 -23.16 9.78
CA SER A 60 1.27 -23.68 10.14
C SER A 60 0.84 -24.85 9.25
N LEU A 61 1.07 -24.73 7.94
CA LEU A 61 0.77 -25.78 6.96
C LEU A 61 1.65 -27.03 7.19
N LEU A 62 2.95 -26.85 7.43
CA LEU A 62 3.85 -27.96 7.75
C LEU A 62 3.38 -28.71 9.00
N VAL A 63 3.06 -27.99 10.07
CA VAL A 63 2.54 -28.59 11.30
C VAL A 63 1.23 -29.33 11.05
N ALA A 64 0.32 -28.75 10.26
CA ALA A 64 -0.96 -29.38 9.93
C ALA A 64 -0.76 -30.72 9.21
N ILE A 65 0.16 -30.76 8.24
CA ILE A 65 0.46 -31.96 7.46
C ILE A 65 1.15 -33.01 8.35
N THR A 66 2.18 -32.62 9.12
CA THR A 66 2.94 -33.54 9.98
C THR A 66 2.05 -34.16 11.05
N LEU A 67 1.14 -33.39 11.64
CA LEU A 67 0.22 -33.87 12.67
C LEU A 67 -1.09 -34.45 12.13
N LYS A 68 -1.28 -34.47 10.80
CA LYS A 68 -2.55 -34.85 10.14
C LYS A 68 -3.76 -34.11 10.71
N SER A 69 -3.59 -32.82 10.99
CA SER A 69 -4.59 -31.95 11.61
C SER A 69 -5.80 -31.76 10.69
N THR A 70 -6.99 -32.01 11.23
CA THR A 70 -8.29 -31.70 10.61
C THR A 70 -8.85 -30.36 11.10
N ASP A 71 -8.07 -29.60 11.86
CA ASP A 71 -8.50 -28.34 12.45
C ASP A 71 -8.79 -27.28 11.36
N ALA A 72 -10.06 -26.87 11.28
CA ALA A 72 -10.53 -25.94 10.27
C ALA A 72 -9.91 -24.53 10.42
N PHE A 73 -9.56 -24.09 11.63
CA PHE A 73 -8.93 -22.79 11.85
C PHE A 73 -7.50 -22.77 11.31
N GLN A 74 -6.77 -23.88 11.45
CA GLN A 74 -5.42 -24.02 10.91
C GLN A 74 -5.41 -23.96 9.37
N TRP A 75 -6.41 -24.56 8.72
CA TRP A 75 -6.62 -24.46 7.28
C TRP A 75 -7.07 -23.06 6.85
N LEU A 76 -7.97 -22.42 7.60
CA LEU A 76 -8.40 -21.03 7.36
C LEU A 76 -7.20 -20.07 7.40
N PHE A 77 -6.30 -20.24 8.37
CA PHE A 77 -5.09 -19.43 8.48
C PHE A 77 -4.21 -19.55 7.23
N THR A 78 -4.13 -20.74 6.64
CA THR A 78 -3.37 -20.99 5.41
C THR A 78 -3.92 -20.20 4.22
N LEU A 79 -5.21 -19.85 4.20
CA LEU A 79 -5.79 -19.01 3.14
C LEU A 79 -5.21 -17.59 3.12
N LEU A 80 -4.65 -17.10 4.23
CA LEU A 80 -3.97 -15.79 4.28
C LEU A 80 -2.72 -15.72 3.38
N PHE A 81 -2.20 -16.87 2.96
CA PHE A 81 -1.08 -16.96 2.02
C PHE A 81 -1.40 -16.29 0.68
N ILE A 82 -2.61 -16.46 0.17
CA ILE A 82 -3.04 -15.91 -1.13
C ILE A 82 -2.99 -14.38 -1.14
N PRO A 83 -3.71 -13.65 -0.24
CA PRO A 83 -3.66 -12.20 -0.22
C PRO A 83 -2.26 -11.66 0.13
N ALA A 84 -1.49 -12.36 0.97
CA ALA A 84 -0.12 -11.96 1.30
C ALA A 84 0.81 -12.01 0.08
N ILE A 85 0.71 -13.05 -0.76
CA ILE A 85 1.49 -13.16 -1.99
C ILE A 85 1.07 -12.07 -2.99
N ILE A 86 -0.22 -11.90 -3.22
CA ILE A 86 -0.72 -10.87 -4.15
C ILE A 86 -0.20 -9.49 -3.72
N SER A 87 -0.37 -9.17 -2.44
CA SER A 87 0.12 -7.91 -1.84
C SER A 87 1.64 -7.76 -1.98
N LEU A 88 2.40 -8.83 -1.80
CA LEU A 88 3.86 -8.83 -1.97
C LEU A 88 4.25 -8.46 -3.41
N PHE A 89 3.63 -9.09 -4.42
CA PHE A 89 3.90 -8.79 -5.82
C PHE A 89 3.56 -7.35 -6.19
N TYR A 90 2.38 -6.87 -5.76
CA TYR A 90 1.98 -5.48 -6.01
C TYR A 90 2.92 -4.47 -5.35
N CYS A 91 3.33 -4.71 -4.09
CA CYS A 91 4.26 -3.81 -3.41
C CYS A 91 5.62 -3.75 -4.10
N ARG A 92 6.13 -4.89 -4.61
CA ARG A 92 7.39 -4.91 -5.37
C ARG A 92 7.27 -4.16 -6.69
N LYS A 93 6.22 -4.47 -7.48
CA LYS A 93 5.96 -3.76 -8.74
C LYS A 93 5.84 -2.25 -8.55
N GLN A 94 5.14 -1.80 -7.50
CA GLN A 94 4.99 -0.38 -7.19
C GLN A 94 6.29 0.30 -6.78
N LEU A 95 7.26 -0.43 -6.23
CA LEU A 95 8.59 0.09 -5.88
C LEU A 95 9.51 0.15 -7.11
N ASP A 96 9.34 -0.75 -8.08
CA ASP A 96 10.14 -0.79 -9.30
C ASP A 96 9.77 0.34 -10.29
N THR A 97 8.55 0.88 -10.18
CA THR A 97 8.02 1.94 -11.06
C THR A 97 8.10 3.33 -10.43
N GLU A 98 9.26 3.73 -9.91
CA GLU A 98 9.46 5.08 -9.33
C GLU A 98 9.18 6.20 -10.34
N SER A 99 9.61 6.02 -11.59
CA SER A 99 9.42 6.99 -12.67
C SER A 99 7.94 7.23 -13.02
N GLU A 100 7.08 6.26 -12.74
CA GLU A 100 5.63 6.33 -12.98
C GLU A 100 4.86 6.84 -11.75
N TYR A 101 5.56 7.14 -10.65
CA TYR A 101 4.92 7.58 -9.42
C TYR A 101 4.19 8.91 -9.62
N GLN A 102 2.87 8.87 -9.48
CA GLN A 102 2.02 10.05 -9.62
C GLN A 102 1.73 10.76 -8.29
N GLY A 103 2.30 10.28 -7.19
CA GLY A 103 1.89 10.67 -5.85
C GLY A 103 0.73 9.80 -5.34
N HIS A 104 0.50 9.85 -4.04
CA HIS A 104 -0.57 9.09 -3.39
C HIS A 104 -1.57 10.03 -2.73
N ARG A 105 -2.84 9.63 -2.61
CA ARG A 105 -3.85 10.47 -1.96
C ARG A 105 -3.60 10.54 -0.45
N GLY A 106 -3.50 11.75 0.10
CA GLY A 106 -3.30 11.97 1.54
C GLY A 106 -4.47 11.60 2.42
N ARG A 107 -5.69 11.59 1.86
CA ARG A 107 -6.91 11.19 2.58
C ARG A 107 -6.95 9.68 2.91
N VAL A 108 -5.99 8.91 2.41
CA VAL A 108 -5.87 7.46 2.64
C VAL A 108 -4.99 7.12 3.85
N LEU A 109 -4.35 8.12 4.48
CA LEU A 109 -3.55 7.93 5.71
C LEU A 109 -4.39 7.37 6.88
N LEU A 110 -5.65 7.78 7.01
CA LEU A 110 -6.55 7.26 8.05
C LEU A 110 -7.02 5.82 7.77
N PHE A 111 -7.18 5.45 6.50
CA PHE A 111 -7.59 4.09 6.10
C PHE A 111 -6.43 3.09 6.01
N TRP A 112 -5.17 3.53 6.08
CA TRP A 112 -4.01 2.63 6.05
C TRP A 112 -3.39 2.36 7.42
N LEU A 113 -3.58 3.25 8.41
CA LEU A 113 -3.14 3.02 9.79
C LEU A 113 -4.06 2.04 10.55
N PHE A 114 -5.34 2.02 10.20
CA PHE A 114 -6.31 1.05 10.70
C PHE A 114 -6.55 0.01 9.61
N GLY A 115 -6.04 -1.20 9.80
CA GLY A 115 -6.13 -2.28 8.83
C GLY A 115 -7.54 -2.49 8.25
N PHE A 116 -7.57 -3.00 7.03
CA PHE A 116 -8.71 -3.19 6.12
C PHE A 116 -9.05 -1.98 5.23
N GLY A 117 -8.74 -2.10 3.93
CA GLY A 117 -9.25 -1.15 2.94
C GLY A 117 -8.80 -1.45 1.51
N GLY A 118 -9.61 -2.22 0.79
CA GLY A 118 -9.51 -2.38 -0.67
C GLY A 118 -10.30 -3.57 -1.23
N ILE A 119 -11.61 -3.64 -0.95
CA ILE A 119 -12.59 -3.98 -2.00
C ILE A 119 -12.83 -2.68 -2.77
#